data_AF-A0A4R1N425-F1
#
_entry.id   AF-A0A4R1N425-F1
#
_cell.length_a   1.000
_cell.length_b   1.000
_cell.length_c   1.000
_cell.angle_alpha   90.00
_cell.angle_beta   90.00
_cell.angle_gamma   90.00
#
_symmetry.space_group_name_H-M   'P 1'
#
loop_
_entity.id
_entity.type
_entity.pdbx_description
1 polymer ?
#
loop_
_entity_poly.entity_id
_entity_poly.type
_entity_poly.pdbx_seq_one_letter_code
_entity_poly.pdbx_strand_id
1 'polypeptide(L)'
;MTAPNRRMAVLLSGLVLGAYFLFLASGTGQVLYEWSKEFAPYSIRRFLGMSKRYMLQYGHIFFLFSLLVLSRYIFVQERRTVLSGKPMDFCIRYSTAVFLFHFPVMFFFAAVTPYDKTVPWQQFVLLGSTLFTSVGLGMLCFAIKPRFDQWQKRLVNLSEAHFPRPDIIRTPEALKITRSHSEILNQVKVIAMICVVLGHFSFHRLSSFQIPGFDGAAPRFAVPTFFMISGYFLMMSIDRSRLGAAAITIRRGFGLYYIIVPMLLLTVVLDFFGFRANAELYDYSDYYITEDLRRPYTRFEIIAASISSLLYLNESWWFTLLEIHRGHGGMRAFSNDPFWFMCYLIAFSTLLLIWRLVRGWWKFGLLATWLFVFGIPILLLAPLFLAGSLAYLIHQRWRLPDDVST
;
A
#
# COMPACT_ATOMS: atom_id res chain seq x y z
N MET A 1 -0.83 20.00 -26.29
CA MET A 1 -1.66 20.30 -25.09
C MET A 1 -0.82 21.14 -24.15
N THR A 2 -1.31 22.31 -23.79
CA THR A 2 -0.68 23.23 -22.83
C THR A 2 -1.04 22.82 -21.40
N ALA A 3 -0.13 23.05 -20.45
CA ALA A 3 -0.41 22.83 -19.03
C ALA A 3 -1.51 23.79 -18.55
N PRO A 4 -2.45 23.36 -17.69
CA PRO A 4 -3.44 24.27 -17.11
C PRO A 4 -2.74 25.28 -16.20
N ASN A 5 -3.15 26.55 -16.27
CA ASN A 5 -2.73 27.53 -15.27
C ASN A 5 -3.36 27.20 -13.89
N ARG A 6 -2.84 27.80 -12.83
CA ARG A 6 -3.26 27.52 -11.45
C ARG A 6 -4.77 27.72 -11.23
N ARG A 7 -5.35 28.79 -11.78
CA ARG A 7 -6.80 29.08 -11.62
C ARG A 7 -7.65 27.98 -12.26
N MET A 8 -7.30 27.59 -13.48
CA MET A 8 -7.95 26.49 -14.20
C MET A 8 -7.80 25.17 -13.42
N ALA A 9 -6.61 24.87 -12.90
CA ALA A 9 -6.38 23.64 -12.13
C ALA A 9 -7.23 23.56 -10.86
N VAL A 10 -7.43 24.68 -10.16
CA VAL A 10 -8.33 24.77 -9.00
C VAL A 10 -9.78 24.54 -9.40
N LEU A 11 -10.27 25.22 -10.45
CA LEU A 11 -11.63 25.04 -10.96
C LEU A 11 -11.90 23.58 -11.38
N LEU A 12 -10.99 22.98 -12.15
CA LEU A 12 -11.08 21.58 -12.57
C LEU A 12 -11.05 20.63 -11.37
N SER A 13 -10.25 20.91 -10.34
CA SER A 13 -10.23 20.08 -9.13
C SER A 13 -11.56 20.18 -8.36
N GLY A 14 -12.16 21.38 -8.30
CA GLY A 14 -13.51 21.55 -7.74
C GLY A 14 -14.57 20.76 -8.50
N LEU A 15 -14.52 20.76 -9.84
CA LEU A 15 -15.41 19.95 -10.68
C LEU A 15 -15.21 18.45 -10.47
N VAL A 16 -13.95 17.99 -10.39
CA VAL A 16 -13.64 16.57 -10.12
C VAL A 16 -14.15 16.15 -8.74
N LEU A 17 -13.99 17.00 -7.72
CA LEU A 17 -14.52 16.73 -6.38
C LEU A 17 -16.05 16.71 -6.37
N GLY A 18 -16.71 17.66 -7.02
CA GLY A 18 -18.17 17.68 -7.17
C GLY A 18 -18.69 16.43 -7.87
N ALA A 19 -18.06 16.03 -8.98
CA ALA A 19 -18.38 14.78 -9.68
C ALA A 19 -18.12 13.54 -8.82
N TYR A 20 -17.08 13.56 -7.99
CA TYR A 20 -16.80 12.46 -7.05
C TYR A 20 -17.87 12.34 -5.96
N PHE A 21 -18.32 13.47 -5.40
CA PHE A 21 -19.44 13.47 -4.46
C PHE A 21 -20.72 12.96 -5.09
N LEU A 22 -21.02 13.35 -6.34
CA LEU A 22 -22.15 12.80 -7.09
C LEU A 22 -22.01 11.29 -7.31
N PHE A 23 -20.82 10.80 -7.66
CA PHE A 23 -20.53 9.36 -7.80
C PHE A 23 -20.75 8.57 -6.50
N LEU A 24 -20.42 9.17 -5.35
CA LEU A 24 -20.68 8.57 -4.04
C LEU A 24 -22.17 8.59 -3.70
N ALA A 25 -22.83 9.74 -3.88
CA ALA A 25 -24.24 9.94 -3.55
C ALA A 25 -25.18 9.11 -4.44
N SER A 26 -24.83 8.89 -5.71
CA SER A 26 -25.62 8.09 -6.63
C SER A 26 -25.56 6.58 -6.35
N GLY A 27 -24.64 6.13 -5.49
CA GLY A 27 -24.39 4.71 -5.30
C GLY A 27 -23.78 4.00 -6.52
N THR A 28 -23.28 4.75 -7.53
CA THR A 28 -22.70 4.18 -8.76
C THR A 28 -21.57 3.20 -8.44
N GLY A 29 -20.78 3.46 -7.41
CA GLY A 29 -19.76 2.52 -6.96
C GLY A 29 -20.33 1.15 -6.55
N GLN A 30 -21.48 1.12 -5.87
CA GLN A 30 -22.15 -0.13 -5.49
C GLN A 30 -22.69 -0.85 -6.72
N VAL A 31 -23.26 -0.12 -7.69
CA VAL A 31 -23.72 -0.69 -8.95
C VAL A 31 -22.55 -1.31 -9.74
N LEU A 32 -21.42 -0.60 -9.87
CA LEU A 32 -20.20 -1.12 -10.50
C LEU A 32 -19.70 -2.38 -9.79
N TYR A 33 -19.81 -2.41 -8.47
CA TYR A 33 -19.46 -3.57 -7.68
C TYR A 33 -20.38 -4.77 -7.97
N GLU A 34 -21.70 -4.59 -7.91
CA GLU A 34 -22.65 -5.67 -8.21
C GLU A 34 -22.50 -6.17 -9.64
N TRP A 35 -22.39 -5.25 -10.62
CA TRP A 35 -22.12 -5.58 -12.01
C TRP A 35 -20.83 -6.39 -12.19
N SER A 36 -19.76 -6.06 -11.44
CA SER A 36 -18.51 -6.81 -11.52
C SER A 36 -18.64 -8.29 -11.10
N LYS A 37 -19.67 -8.63 -10.32
CA LYS A 37 -19.93 -10.01 -9.92
C LYS A 37 -20.48 -10.86 -11.07
N GLU A 38 -21.04 -10.22 -12.11
CA GLU A 38 -21.62 -10.88 -13.29
C GLU A 38 -20.54 -11.31 -14.30
N PHE A 39 -19.37 -10.65 -14.31
CA PHE A 39 -18.29 -10.96 -15.25
C PHE A 39 -17.71 -12.37 -15.11
N ALA A 40 -17.75 -12.93 -13.91
CA ALA A 40 -17.15 -14.23 -13.63
C ALA A 40 -17.84 -14.93 -12.44
N PRO A 41 -18.02 -16.25 -12.49
CA PRO A 41 -18.45 -17.06 -11.36
C PRO A 41 -17.60 -16.80 -10.11
N TYR A 42 -18.18 -17.02 -8.93
CA TYR A 42 -17.49 -16.83 -7.65
C TYR A 42 -16.18 -17.62 -7.55
N SER A 43 -16.15 -18.85 -8.09
CA SER A 43 -14.95 -19.69 -8.14
C SER A 43 -13.81 -19.03 -8.92
N ILE A 44 -14.10 -18.47 -10.10
CA ILE A 44 -13.11 -17.77 -10.92
C ILE A 44 -12.65 -16.47 -10.25
N ARG A 45 -13.58 -15.68 -9.69
CA ARG A 45 -13.22 -14.45 -8.97
C ARG A 45 -12.33 -14.74 -7.76
N ARG A 46 -12.66 -15.79 -7.01
CA ARG A 46 -11.84 -16.28 -5.89
C ARG A 46 -10.47 -16.75 -6.37
N PHE A 47 -10.41 -17.54 -7.44
CA PHE A 47 -9.16 -18.04 -8.02
C PHE A 47 -8.24 -16.93 -8.51
N LEU A 48 -8.80 -15.94 -9.21
CA LEU A 48 -8.07 -14.79 -9.72
C LEU A 48 -7.72 -13.78 -8.64
N GLY A 49 -8.07 -14.04 -7.38
CA GLY A 49 -7.92 -13.05 -6.31
C GLY A 49 -8.58 -11.72 -6.66
N MET A 50 -9.61 -11.73 -7.52
CA MET A 50 -10.43 -10.57 -7.78
C MET A 50 -11.06 -10.24 -6.44
N SER A 51 -10.52 -9.24 -5.75
CA SER A 51 -11.20 -8.69 -4.59
C SER A 51 -12.61 -8.35 -5.07
N LYS A 52 -13.64 -8.64 -4.26
CA LYS A 52 -15.04 -8.36 -4.59
C LYS A 52 -15.14 -6.93 -5.14
N ARG A 53 -14.25 -6.04 -4.70
CA ARG A 53 -14.30 -4.60 -4.83
C ARG A 53 -13.37 -4.01 -5.92
N TYR A 54 -12.77 -4.82 -6.81
CA TYR A 54 -11.78 -4.30 -7.78
C TYR A 54 -12.36 -3.24 -8.75
N MET A 55 -13.55 -3.44 -9.32
CA MET A 55 -14.19 -2.44 -10.19
C MET A 55 -14.61 -1.18 -9.45
N LEU A 56 -15.01 -1.31 -8.19
CA LEU A 56 -15.30 -0.16 -7.33
C LEU A 56 -14.04 0.69 -7.11
N GLN A 57 -12.90 0.05 -6.83
CA GLN A 57 -11.61 0.73 -6.74
C GLN A 57 -11.25 1.44 -8.05
N TYR A 58 -11.58 0.84 -9.21
CA TYR A 58 -11.38 1.47 -10.52
C TYR A 58 -12.25 2.70 -10.74
N GLY A 59 -13.49 2.70 -10.23
CA GLY A 59 -14.32 3.90 -10.21
C GLY A 59 -13.63 5.06 -9.48
N HIS A 60 -12.94 4.78 -8.38
CA HIS A 60 -12.15 5.80 -7.65
C HIS A 60 -10.91 6.28 -8.41
N ILE A 61 -10.28 5.44 -9.25
CA ILE A 61 -9.08 5.80 -10.02
C ILE A 61 -9.32 7.07 -10.83
N PHE A 62 -10.45 7.17 -11.52
CA PHE A 62 -10.72 8.30 -12.41
C PHE A 62 -10.59 9.65 -11.68
N PHE A 63 -11.21 9.76 -10.51
CA PHE A 63 -11.19 10.97 -9.69
C PHE A 63 -9.83 11.20 -9.06
N LEU A 64 -9.25 10.15 -8.44
CA LEU A 64 -7.95 10.25 -7.77
C LEU A 64 -6.81 10.57 -8.74
N PHE A 65 -6.83 9.99 -9.95
CA PHE A 65 -5.88 10.27 -11.03
C PHE A 65 -5.97 11.71 -11.49
N SER A 66 -7.19 12.19 -11.75
CA SER A 66 -7.42 13.57 -12.14
C SER A 66 -6.91 14.55 -11.08
N LEU A 67 -7.21 14.30 -9.80
CA LEU A 67 -6.71 15.12 -8.69
C LEU A 67 -5.19 15.06 -8.55
N LEU A 68 -4.58 13.88 -8.72
CA LEU A 68 -3.12 13.73 -8.68
C LEU A 68 -2.45 14.53 -9.81
N VAL A 69 -2.99 14.50 -11.03
CA VAL A 69 -2.49 15.29 -12.16
C VAL A 69 -2.70 16.79 -11.93
N LEU A 70 -3.85 17.21 -11.41
CA LEU A 70 -4.13 18.62 -11.16
C LEU A 70 -3.32 19.20 -9.99
N SER A 71 -2.98 18.37 -9.00
CA SER A 71 -2.29 18.80 -7.77
C SER A 71 -0.99 19.56 -8.04
N ARG A 72 -0.18 19.14 -9.02
CA ARG A 72 1.06 19.85 -9.37
C ARG A 72 0.83 21.29 -9.81
N TYR A 73 -0.26 21.56 -10.52
CA TYR A 73 -0.58 22.89 -11.04
C TYR A 73 -1.28 23.78 -10.00
N ILE A 74 -1.75 23.19 -8.90
CA ILE A 74 -2.25 23.93 -7.74
C ILE A 74 -1.08 24.35 -6.84
N PHE A 75 -0.16 23.43 -6.58
CA PHE A 75 0.96 23.57 -5.65
C PHE A 75 2.26 23.94 -6.35
N VAL A 76 2.25 25.05 -7.09
CA VAL A 76 3.41 25.53 -7.87
C VAL A 76 4.41 26.34 -7.02
N GLN A 77 4.01 26.80 -5.84
CA GLN A 77 4.84 27.68 -5.01
C GLN A 77 5.75 26.88 -4.06
N GLU A 78 6.92 27.42 -3.70
CA GLU A 78 7.80 26.87 -2.66
C GLU A 78 7.31 27.13 -1.22
N ARG A 79 6.05 27.54 -1.08
CA ARG A 79 5.45 27.84 0.23
C ARG A 79 5.19 26.56 1.02
N ARG A 80 5.43 26.64 2.31
CA ARG A 80 4.99 25.62 3.27
C ARG A 80 3.47 25.52 3.29
N THR A 81 2.97 24.30 3.38
CA THR A 81 1.54 24.04 3.61
C THR A 81 1.15 24.31 5.06
N VAL A 82 -0.14 24.54 5.33
CA VAL A 82 -0.66 24.87 6.69
C VAL A 82 -0.33 23.77 7.71
N LEU A 83 -0.36 22.51 7.27
CA LEU A 83 -0.05 21.35 8.12
C LEU A 83 1.43 20.94 8.08
N SER A 84 2.33 21.76 7.53
CA SER A 84 3.76 21.45 7.48
C SER A 84 4.46 21.65 8.84
N GLY A 85 5.59 20.98 9.03
CA GLY A 85 6.46 21.14 10.19
C GLY A 85 6.65 19.86 10.99
N LYS A 86 7.23 20.00 12.19
CA LYS A 86 7.66 18.88 13.04
C LYS A 86 6.56 17.82 13.29
N PRO A 87 5.28 18.18 13.56
CA PRO A 87 4.23 17.16 13.76
C PRO A 87 3.96 16.32 12.51
N MET A 88 3.94 16.95 11.33
CA MET A 88 3.74 16.22 10.08
C MET A 88 4.95 15.39 9.71
N ASP A 89 6.17 15.90 9.92
CA ASP A 89 7.40 15.12 9.73
C ASP A 89 7.40 13.87 10.62
N PHE A 90 6.92 14.00 11.86
CA PHE A 90 6.72 12.89 12.79
C PHE A 90 5.70 11.88 12.24
N CYS A 91 4.51 12.33 11.84
CA CYS A 91 3.48 11.46 11.27
C CYS A 91 3.96 10.73 10.02
N ILE A 92 4.64 11.42 9.10
CA ILE A 92 5.21 10.84 7.88
C ILE A 92 6.22 9.75 8.27
N ARG A 93 7.14 10.06 9.19
CA ARG A 93 8.20 9.14 9.62
C ARG A 93 7.65 7.82 10.17
N TYR A 94 6.58 7.87 10.96
CA TYR A 94 6.02 6.67 11.61
C TYR A 94 4.81 6.07 10.90
N SER A 95 4.31 6.69 9.84
CA SER A 95 3.13 6.21 9.11
C SER A 95 3.22 4.76 8.64
N THR A 96 4.38 4.34 8.10
CA THR A 96 4.60 2.94 7.68
C THR A 96 4.59 1.98 8.86
N ALA A 97 5.10 2.39 10.03
CA ALA A 97 5.06 1.58 11.24
C ALA A 97 3.63 1.41 11.74
N VAL A 98 2.89 2.51 11.86
CA VAL A 98 1.48 2.46 12.23
C VAL A 98 0.71 1.56 11.26
N PHE A 99 0.92 1.72 9.96
CA PHE A 99 0.30 0.88 8.95
C PHE A 99 0.58 -0.62 9.14
N LEU A 100 1.80 -1.01 9.51
CA LEU A 100 2.16 -2.43 9.65
C LEU A 100 1.86 -3.03 11.03
N PHE A 101 1.85 -2.24 12.10
CA PHE A 101 1.68 -2.76 13.46
C PHE A 101 0.26 -2.61 14.01
N HIS A 102 -0.53 -1.65 13.51
CA HIS A 102 -1.82 -1.34 14.15
C HIS A 102 -2.74 -2.54 14.24
N PHE A 103 -2.82 -3.36 13.19
CA PHE A 103 -3.79 -4.45 13.14
C PHE A 103 -3.52 -5.55 14.16
N PRO A 104 -2.33 -6.21 14.19
CA PRO A 104 -2.06 -7.24 15.18
C PRO A 104 -2.05 -6.69 16.62
N VAL A 105 -1.60 -5.46 16.83
CA VAL A 105 -1.65 -4.81 18.16
C VAL A 105 -3.08 -4.57 18.62
N MET A 106 -3.97 -4.13 17.72
CA MET A 106 -5.38 -3.88 18.03
C MET A 106 -6.11 -5.16 18.42
N PHE A 107 -5.91 -6.25 17.67
CA PHE A 107 -6.48 -7.56 18.00
C PHE A 107 -5.96 -8.09 19.33
N PHE A 108 -4.65 -7.98 19.56
CA PHE A 108 -4.04 -8.40 20.81
C PHE A 108 -4.64 -7.66 22.01
N PHE A 109 -4.69 -6.32 21.98
CA PHE A 109 -5.25 -5.56 23.10
C PHE A 109 -6.73 -5.84 23.33
N ALA A 110 -7.53 -5.95 22.27
CA ALA A 110 -8.93 -6.33 22.39
C ALA A 110 -9.11 -7.75 22.95
N ALA A 111 -8.18 -8.68 22.68
CA ALA A 111 -8.24 -10.05 23.18
C ALA A 111 -7.80 -10.19 24.66
N VAL A 112 -6.77 -9.48 25.09
CA VAL A 112 -6.16 -9.66 26.43
C VAL A 112 -6.73 -8.73 27.51
N THR A 113 -7.56 -7.78 27.13
CA THR A 113 -8.25 -6.88 28.07
C THR A 113 -9.73 -7.28 28.17
N PRO A 114 -10.46 -6.92 29.24
CA PRO A 114 -11.91 -7.11 29.33
C PRO A 114 -12.64 -6.11 28.42
N TYR A 115 -12.32 -6.13 27.13
CA TYR A 115 -12.75 -5.17 26.13
C TYR A 115 -14.21 -5.39 25.76
N ASP A 116 -15.02 -4.35 25.93
CA ASP A 116 -16.40 -4.27 25.49
C ASP A 116 -16.53 -3.18 24.40
N LYS A 117 -16.72 -3.64 23.16
CA LYS A 117 -16.92 -2.79 21.98
C LYS A 117 -18.18 -1.93 22.05
N THR A 118 -19.10 -2.17 22.97
CA THR A 118 -20.29 -1.33 23.16
C THR A 118 -19.98 -0.09 24.01
N VAL A 119 -18.87 -0.09 24.75
CA VAL A 119 -18.47 0.99 25.65
C VAL A 119 -17.56 1.99 24.92
N PRO A 120 -17.99 3.25 24.68
CA PRO A 120 -17.25 4.20 23.85
C PRO A 120 -15.84 4.53 24.36
N TRP A 121 -15.65 4.66 25.68
CA TRP A 121 -14.33 5.00 26.21
C TRP A 121 -13.32 3.86 26.01
N GLN A 122 -13.75 2.60 26.11
CA GLN A 122 -12.88 1.44 25.87
C GLN A 122 -12.42 1.41 24.41
N GLN A 123 -13.32 1.74 23.48
CA GLN A 123 -13.02 1.91 22.05
C GLN A 123 -11.93 2.98 21.82
N PHE A 124 -12.03 4.15 22.47
CA PHE A 124 -11.00 5.19 22.38
C PHE A 124 -9.67 4.75 22.99
N VAL A 125 -9.70 4.05 24.13
CA VAL A 125 -8.49 3.50 24.77
C VAL A 125 -7.84 2.44 23.90
N LEU A 126 -8.62 1.55 23.26
CA LEU A 126 -8.11 0.56 22.31
C LEU A 126 -7.41 1.22 21.12
N LEU A 127 -8.06 2.19 20.47
CA LEU A 127 -7.47 2.90 19.34
C LEU A 127 -6.22 3.70 19.75
N GLY A 128 -6.30 4.44 20.86
CA GLY A 128 -5.19 5.25 21.38
C GLY A 128 -3.98 4.42 21.77
N SER A 129 -4.19 3.33 22.53
CA SER A 129 -3.12 2.40 22.92
C SER A 129 -2.50 1.68 21.72
N THR A 130 -3.31 1.30 20.72
CA THR A 130 -2.83 0.72 19.46
C THR A 130 -1.90 1.68 18.71
N LEU A 131 -2.32 2.93 18.53
CA LEU A 131 -1.53 3.95 17.84
C LEU A 131 -0.24 4.26 18.59
N PHE A 132 -0.33 4.46 19.91
CA PHE A 132 0.82 4.72 20.77
C PHE A 132 1.86 3.58 20.69
N THR A 133 1.40 2.34 20.83
CA THR A 133 2.24 1.15 20.75
C THR A 133 2.88 1.00 19.37
N SER A 134 2.10 1.21 18.30
CA SER A 134 2.61 1.12 16.93
C SER A 134 3.69 2.17 16.63
N VAL A 135 3.54 3.39 17.17
CA VAL A 135 4.58 4.44 17.09
C VAL A 135 5.82 4.04 17.88
N GLY A 136 5.66 3.54 19.11
CA GLY A 136 6.76 3.06 19.95
C GLY A 136 7.56 1.93 19.28
N LEU A 137 6.87 0.96 18.68
CA LEU A 137 7.48 -0.10 17.86
C LEU A 137 8.18 0.46 16.63
N GLY A 138 7.60 1.47 15.99
CA GLY A 138 8.25 2.23 14.91
C GLY A 138 9.57 2.85 15.36
N MET A 139 9.59 3.50 16.52
CA MET A 139 10.82 4.08 17.11
C MET A 139 11.90 3.02 17.34
N LEU A 140 11.52 1.85 17.85
CA LEU A 140 12.43 0.70 18.00
C LEU A 140 12.98 0.21 16.64
N CYS A 141 12.11 0.10 15.63
CA CYS A 141 12.53 -0.27 14.28
C CYS A 141 13.54 0.74 13.70
N PHE A 142 13.32 2.05 13.91
CA PHE A 142 14.28 3.08 13.50
C PHE A 142 15.62 2.97 14.23
N ALA A 143 15.64 2.54 15.50
CA ALA A 143 16.89 2.34 16.24
C ALA A 143 17.74 1.20 15.64
N ILE A 144 17.12 0.14 15.11
CA ILE A 144 17.83 -0.98 14.48
C ILE A 144 18.12 -0.76 12.98
N LYS A 145 17.46 0.21 12.34
CA LYS A 145 17.59 0.52 10.91
C LYS A 145 19.03 0.66 10.41
N PRO A 146 20.00 1.28 11.13
CA PRO A 146 21.38 1.39 10.64
C PRO A 146 22.04 0.05 10.30
N ARG A 147 21.71 -1.03 11.03
CA ARG A 147 22.24 -2.38 10.72
C ARG A 147 21.69 -2.90 9.40
N PHE A 148 20.38 -2.74 9.18
CA PHE A 148 19.74 -3.11 7.92
C PHE A 148 20.26 -2.26 6.75
N ASP A 149 20.49 -0.96 6.95
CA ASP A 149 21.04 -0.08 5.91
C ASP A 149 22.45 -0.51 5.48
N GLN A 150 23.28 -0.97 6.42
CA GLN A 150 24.60 -1.52 6.10
C GLN A 150 24.50 -2.78 5.24
N TRP A 151 23.60 -3.71 5.59
CA TRP A 151 23.36 -4.91 4.79
C TRP A 151 22.80 -4.59 3.41
N GLN A 152 21.83 -3.69 3.35
CA GLN A 152 21.27 -3.20 2.10
C GLN A 152 22.36 -2.60 1.21
N LYS A 153 23.23 -1.75 1.75
CA LYS A 153 24.32 -1.12 1.00
C LYS A 153 25.26 -2.18 0.40
N ARG A 154 25.59 -3.23 1.16
CA ARG A 154 26.39 -4.35 0.66
C ARG A 154 25.70 -5.07 -0.51
N LEU A 155 24.42 -5.39 -0.37
CA LEU A 155 23.64 -6.06 -1.42
C LEU A 155 23.50 -5.19 -2.68
N VAL A 156 23.26 -3.89 -2.50
CA VAL A 156 23.19 -2.92 -3.60
C VAL A 156 24.53 -2.82 -4.32
N ASN A 157 25.65 -2.70 -3.59
CA ASN A 157 26.99 -2.64 -4.19
C ASN A 157 27.32 -3.93 -4.96
N LEU A 158 27.01 -5.09 -4.38
CA LEU A 158 27.18 -6.39 -5.03
C LEU A 158 26.36 -6.49 -6.32
N SER A 159 25.10 -6.05 -6.28
CA SER A 159 24.22 -6.01 -7.44
C SER A 159 24.71 -5.06 -8.53
N GLU A 160 25.24 -3.89 -8.18
CA GLU A 160 25.78 -2.94 -9.17
C GLU A 160 27.05 -3.48 -9.83
N ALA A 161 27.87 -4.24 -9.10
CA ALA A 161 29.06 -4.88 -9.65
C ALA A 161 28.72 -5.95 -10.70
N HIS A 162 27.61 -6.69 -10.52
CA HIS A 162 27.21 -7.77 -11.43
C HIS A 162 26.20 -7.33 -12.51
N PHE A 163 25.35 -6.36 -12.19
CA PHE A 163 24.25 -5.90 -13.04
C PHE A 163 24.21 -4.37 -13.12
N PRO A 164 25.27 -3.72 -13.65
CA PRO A 164 25.32 -2.28 -13.74
C PRO A 164 24.23 -1.73 -14.66
N ARG A 165 23.86 -0.46 -14.44
CA ARG A 165 22.92 0.23 -15.34
C ARG A 165 23.55 0.40 -16.73
N PRO A 166 22.85 0.07 -17.82
CA PRO A 166 23.34 0.35 -19.17
C PRO A 166 23.48 1.86 -19.43
N ASP A 167 24.65 2.31 -19.91
CA ASP A 167 24.97 3.73 -20.18
C ASP A 167 24.03 4.40 -21.19
N ILE A 168 23.41 3.60 -22.05
CA ILE A 168 22.54 4.06 -23.15
C ILE A 168 21.17 4.53 -22.63
N ILE A 169 20.86 4.39 -21.33
CA ILE A 169 19.61 4.88 -20.75
C ILE A 169 19.75 6.35 -20.35
N ARG A 170 19.67 7.24 -21.36
CA ARG A 170 19.41 8.66 -21.14
C ARG A 170 17.99 8.81 -20.58
N THR A 171 17.88 8.99 -19.26
CA THR A 171 16.62 9.45 -18.68
C THR A 171 16.43 10.91 -19.06
N PRO A 172 15.20 11.33 -19.45
CA PRO A 172 14.88 12.74 -19.51
C PRO A 172 15.23 13.39 -18.17
N GLU A 173 15.52 14.68 -18.17
CA GLU A 173 15.75 15.43 -16.93
C GLU A 173 14.66 15.08 -15.90
N ALA A 174 15.09 14.66 -14.72
CA ALA A 174 14.18 14.21 -13.69
C ALA A 174 13.25 15.36 -13.28
N LEU A 175 11.98 15.04 -13.08
CA LEU A 175 11.00 16.03 -12.65
C LEU A 175 11.43 16.66 -11.32
N LYS A 176 11.58 17.99 -11.32
CA LYS A 176 11.66 18.80 -10.09
C LYS A 176 10.24 19.05 -9.61
N ILE A 177 9.95 18.61 -8.38
CA ILE A 177 8.70 18.90 -7.70
C ILE A 177 8.97 19.98 -6.66
N THR A 178 8.05 20.92 -6.53
CA THR A 178 8.11 21.98 -5.52
C THR A 178 7.96 21.37 -4.13
N ARG A 179 8.43 22.08 -3.12
CA ARG A 179 8.26 21.67 -1.73
C ARG A 179 6.79 21.48 -1.37
N SER A 180 5.92 22.44 -1.73
CA SER A 180 4.49 22.37 -1.41
C SER A 180 3.81 21.14 -2.00
N HIS A 181 4.15 20.78 -3.24
CA HIS A 181 3.61 19.59 -3.89
C HIS A 181 4.10 18.30 -3.21
N SER A 182 5.38 18.23 -2.82
CA SER A 182 5.87 17.08 -2.05
C SER A 182 5.19 16.97 -0.68
N GLU A 183 4.97 18.09 0.00
CA GLU A 183 4.31 18.14 1.31
C GLU A 183 2.85 17.67 1.23
N ILE A 184 2.07 18.14 0.24
CA ILE A 184 0.67 17.71 0.11
C ILE A 184 0.56 16.22 -0.21
N LEU A 185 1.44 15.66 -1.06
CA LEU A 185 1.43 14.23 -1.34
C LEU A 185 1.74 13.40 -0.09
N ASN A 186 2.62 13.89 0.78
CA ASN A 186 2.89 13.24 2.05
C ASN A 186 1.72 13.36 3.04
N GLN A 187 1.04 14.50 3.09
CA GLN A 187 -0.18 14.67 3.89
C GLN A 187 -1.27 13.72 3.44
N VAL A 188 -1.49 13.59 2.13
CA VAL A 188 -2.47 12.65 1.56
C VAL A 188 -2.12 11.20 1.94
N LYS A 189 -0.84 10.80 1.94
CA LYS A 189 -0.43 9.47 2.44
C LYS A 189 -0.76 9.28 3.92
N VAL A 190 -0.49 10.27 4.76
CA VAL A 190 -0.78 10.19 6.20
C VAL A 190 -2.29 10.09 6.44
N ILE A 191 -3.09 10.88 5.73
CA ILE A 191 -4.56 10.80 5.78
C ILE A 191 -5.03 9.42 5.32
N ALA A 192 -4.52 8.91 4.20
CA ALA A 192 -4.85 7.56 3.72
C ALA A 192 -4.49 6.48 4.75
N MET A 193 -3.33 6.61 5.43
CA MET A 193 -2.93 5.70 6.51
C MET A 193 -3.93 5.73 7.67
N ILE A 194 -4.27 6.93 8.14
CA ILE A 194 -5.27 7.12 9.21
C ILE A 194 -6.59 6.48 8.81
N CYS A 195 -7.03 6.72 7.57
CA CYS A 195 -8.25 6.11 7.07
C CYS A 195 -8.14 4.56 7.13
N VAL A 196 -7.04 3.95 6.68
CA VAL A 196 -6.86 2.48 6.78
C VAL A 196 -6.99 1.99 8.23
N VAL A 197 -6.33 2.65 9.18
CA VAL A 197 -6.43 2.28 10.60
C VAL A 197 -7.87 2.39 11.09
N LEU A 198 -8.56 3.48 10.77
CA LEU A 198 -9.97 3.69 11.15
C LEU A 198 -10.90 2.67 10.49
N GLY A 199 -10.60 2.23 9.27
CA GLY A 199 -11.37 1.19 8.57
C GLY A 199 -11.26 -0.14 9.28
N HIS A 200 -10.05 -0.57 9.63
CA HIS A 200 -9.86 -1.79 10.39
C HIS A 200 -10.45 -1.69 11.81
N PHE A 201 -10.32 -0.52 12.45
CA PHE A 201 -10.94 -0.28 13.74
C PHE A 201 -12.47 -0.39 13.69
N SER A 202 -13.10 0.02 12.58
CA SER A 202 -14.54 -0.07 12.39
C SER A 202 -15.05 -1.49 12.10
N PHE A 203 -14.20 -2.53 12.19
CA PHE A 203 -14.71 -3.90 12.16
C PHE A 203 -15.70 -4.12 13.31
N HIS A 204 -16.85 -4.72 13.01
CA HIS A 204 -17.95 -4.90 13.97
C HIS A 204 -17.56 -5.63 15.27
N ARG A 205 -16.44 -6.37 15.27
CA ARG A 205 -15.92 -7.04 16.48
C ARG A 205 -15.04 -6.13 17.34
N LEU A 206 -14.43 -5.11 16.73
CA LEU A 206 -13.53 -4.16 17.38
C LEU A 206 -14.25 -2.88 17.74
N SER A 207 -15.30 -2.47 17.03
CA SER A 207 -15.98 -1.21 17.31
C SER A 207 -17.47 -1.33 17.02
N SER A 208 -18.27 -0.61 17.81
CA SER A 208 -19.69 -0.36 17.54
C SER A 208 -19.91 0.99 16.82
N PHE A 209 -18.87 1.78 16.62
CA PHE A 209 -18.96 3.06 15.91
C PHE A 209 -19.23 2.84 14.43
N GLN A 210 -20.34 3.40 13.96
CA GLN A 210 -20.65 3.51 12.55
C GLN A 210 -20.00 4.78 12.01
N ILE A 211 -18.83 4.64 11.39
CA ILE A 211 -18.14 5.76 10.75
C ILE A 211 -18.55 5.73 9.25
N PRO A 212 -19.27 6.74 8.74
CA PRO A 212 -19.72 6.74 7.35
C PRO A 212 -18.57 6.55 6.36
N GLY A 213 -18.67 5.54 5.50
CA GLY A 213 -17.63 5.18 4.53
C GLY A 213 -16.55 4.22 5.04
N PHE A 214 -16.64 3.76 6.30
CA PHE A 214 -15.75 2.77 6.91
C PHE A 214 -16.59 1.57 7.33
N ASP A 215 -16.53 0.49 6.56
CA ASP A 215 -17.32 -0.74 6.75
C ASP A 215 -16.45 -1.92 7.21
N GLY A 216 -15.38 -1.65 7.95
CA GLY A 216 -14.44 -2.67 8.44
C GLY A 216 -13.38 -3.03 7.40
N ALA A 217 -13.80 -3.24 6.16
CA ALA A 217 -12.86 -3.33 5.05
C ALA A 217 -12.25 -1.94 4.82
N ALA A 218 -10.91 -1.86 4.76
CA ALA A 218 -10.15 -0.63 4.61
C ALA A 218 -10.85 0.40 3.67
N PRO A 219 -10.82 1.70 4.00
CA PRO A 219 -11.58 2.71 3.27
C PRO A 219 -11.26 2.63 1.80
N ARG A 220 -12.34 2.49 1.03
CA ARG A 220 -12.34 2.04 -0.37
C ARG A 220 -11.49 2.91 -1.29
N PHE A 221 -11.21 4.15 -0.89
CA PHE A 221 -10.37 5.13 -1.59
C PHE A 221 -8.89 5.14 -1.15
N ALA A 222 -8.59 4.75 0.10
CA ALA A 222 -7.26 4.93 0.67
C ALA A 222 -6.20 4.04 0.02
N VAL A 223 -6.55 2.78 -0.27
CA VAL A 223 -5.65 1.83 -0.94
C VAL A 223 -5.30 2.26 -2.36
N PRO A 224 -6.28 2.63 -3.24
CA PRO A 224 -5.98 3.28 -4.51
C PRO A 224 -5.03 4.48 -4.39
N THR A 225 -5.28 5.38 -3.43
CA THR A 225 -4.42 6.53 -3.19
C THR A 225 -2.98 6.11 -2.87
N PHE A 226 -2.79 5.10 -2.01
CA PHE A 226 -1.46 4.57 -1.70
C PHE A 226 -0.73 4.03 -2.92
N PHE A 227 -1.40 3.20 -3.74
CA PHE A 227 -0.78 2.63 -4.94
C PHE A 227 -0.38 3.72 -5.94
N MET A 228 -1.28 4.67 -6.20
CA MET A 228 -1.02 5.76 -7.12
C MET A 228 0.14 6.64 -6.66
N ILE A 229 0.13 7.09 -5.40
CA ILE A 229 1.21 7.92 -4.90
C ILE A 229 2.53 7.13 -4.87
N SER A 230 2.50 5.83 -4.56
CA SER A 230 3.69 4.97 -4.60
C SER A 230 4.27 4.83 -6.01
N GLY A 231 3.43 4.62 -7.01
CA GLY A 231 3.85 4.57 -8.42
C GLY A 231 4.46 5.89 -8.89
N TYR A 232 3.84 7.01 -8.50
CA TYR A 232 4.35 8.36 -8.76
C TYR A 232 5.77 8.55 -8.20
N PHE A 233 5.98 8.24 -6.91
CA PHE A 233 7.29 8.37 -6.28
C PHE A 233 8.32 7.34 -6.78
N LEU A 234 7.89 6.16 -7.21
CA LEU A 234 8.81 5.19 -7.80
C LEU A 234 9.31 5.69 -9.16
N MET A 235 8.43 6.16 -10.04
CA MET A 235 8.85 6.70 -11.34
C MET A 235 9.84 7.87 -11.17
N MET A 236 9.55 8.80 -10.26
CA MET A 236 10.48 9.87 -9.92
C MET A 236 11.82 9.36 -9.39
N SER A 237 11.80 8.30 -8.58
CA SER A 237 13.01 7.68 -8.06
C SER A 237 13.81 6.96 -9.13
N ILE A 238 13.16 6.38 -10.14
CA ILE A 238 13.83 5.75 -11.29
C ILE A 238 14.58 6.81 -12.09
N ASP A 239 13.93 7.94 -12.40
CA ASP A 239 14.53 9.02 -13.18
C ASP A 239 15.69 9.72 -12.45
N ARG A 240 15.63 9.80 -11.11
CA ARG A 240 16.71 10.41 -10.29
C ARG A 240 17.85 9.46 -9.96
N SER A 241 17.60 8.14 -9.99
CA SER A 241 18.61 7.15 -9.64
C SER A 241 19.57 6.93 -10.81
N ARG A 242 20.84 6.65 -10.51
CA ARG A 242 21.83 6.14 -11.48
C ARG A 242 22.00 4.61 -11.41
N LEU A 243 21.35 3.97 -10.44
CA LEU A 243 21.46 2.53 -10.24
C LEU A 243 20.75 1.72 -11.33
N GLY A 244 21.19 0.47 -11.51
CA GLY A 244 20.52 -0.54 -12.33
C GLY A 244 19.23 -1.06 -11.72
N ALA A 245 18.47 -1.84 -12.51
CA ALA A 245 17.16 -2.35 -12.11
C ALA A 245 17.24 -3.20 -10.82
N ALA A 246 18.19 -4.14 -10.77
CA ALA A 246 18.37 -5.05 -9.64
C ALA A 246 18.70 -4.29 -8.34
N ALA A 247 19.63 -3.32 -8.40
CA ALA A 247 20.01 -2.52 -7.25
C ALA A 247 18.85 -1.65 -6.72
N ILE A 248 18.02 -1.09 -7.60
CA ILE A 248 16.81 -0.35 -7.17
C ILE A 248 15.79 -1.31 -6.56
N THR A 249 15.57 -2.50 -7.14
CA THR A 249 14.67 -3.52 -6.57
C THR A 249 15.11 -3.92 -5.17
N ILE A 250 16.40 -4.23 -4.97
CA ILE A 250 16.98 -4.54 -3.65
C ILE A 250 16.80 -3.36 -2.69
N ARG A 251 17.12 -2.13 -3.14
CA ARG A 251 16.97 -0.93 -2.31
C ARG A 251 15.51 -0.72 -1.86
N ARG A 252 14.53 -1.09 -2.69
CA ARG A 252 13.10 -0.95 -2.37
C ARG A 252 12.60 -2.08 -1.48
N GLY A 253 12.83 -3.34 -1.87
CA GLY A 253 12.38 -4.51 -1.13
C GLY A 253 13.05 -4.62 0.23
N PHE A 254 14.38 -4.59 0.27
CA PHE A 254 15.14 -4.70 1.51
C PHE A 254 15.00 -3.47 2.41
N GLY A 255 14.68 -2.31 1.83
CA GLY A 255 14.52 -1.04 2.56
C GLY A 255 13.39 -1.06 3.58
N LEU A 256 12.50 -2.05 3.53
CA LEU A 256 11.41 -2.26 4.48
C LEU A 256 11.71 -3.37 5.50
N TYR A 257 12.81 -4.13 5.36
CA TYR A 257 13.07 -5.28 6.24
C TYR A 257 13.31 -4.89 7.69
N TYR A 258 13.85 -3.69 7.94
CA TYR A 258 14.03 -3.18 9.30
C TYR A 258 12.72 -3.04 10.08
N ILE A 259 11.57 -2.99 9.37
CA ILE A 259 10.24 -2.92 9.97
C ILE A 259 9.44 -4.21 9.81
N ILE A 260 9.58 -4.89 8.67
CA ILE A 260 8.87 -6.14 8.38
C ILE A 260 9.37 -7.28 9.28
N VAL A 261 10.68 -7.42 9.49
CA VAL A 261 11.23 -8.50 10.31
C VAL A 261 10.73 -8.39 11.77
N PRO A 262 10.85 -7.23 12.46
CA PRO A 262 10.26 -7.08 13.78
C PRO A 262 8.74 -7.27 13.80
N MET A 263 8.03 -6.81 12.77
CA MET A 263 6.59 -7.00 12.65
C MET A 263 6.20 -8.47 12.60
N LEU A 264 6.86 -9.28 11.76
CA LEU A 264 6.54 -10.71 11.66
C LEU A 264 6.80 -11.44 12.98
N LEU A 265 7.94 -11.17 13.62
CA LEU A 265 8.27 -11.75 14.91
C LEU A 265 7.25 -11.37 15.98
N LEU A 266 6.91 -10.09 16.06
CA LEU A 266 5.96 -9.59 17.05
C LEU A 266 4.56 -10.16 16.80
N THR A 267 4.11 -10.20 15.55
CA THR A 267 2.77 -10.69 15.22
C THR A 267 2.57 -12.14 15.66
N VAL A 268 3.56 -13.02 15.45
CA VAL A 268 3.50 -14.41 15.95
C VAL A 268 3.32 -14.45 17.46
N VAL A 269 4.05 -13.62 18.20
CA VAL A 269 3.96 -13.55 19.67
C VAL A 269 2.60 -13.02 20.11
N LEU A 270 2.13 -11.92 19.50
CA LEU A 270 0.85 -11.32 19.82
C LEU A 270 -0.31 -12.28 19.53
N ASP A 271 -0.30 -12.94 18.37
CA ASP A 271 -1.32 -13.92 18.00
C ASP A 271 -1.32 -15.10 18.97
N PHE A 272 -0.15 -15.63 19.31
CA PHE A 272 -0.05 -16.75 20.25
C PHE A 272 -0.70 -16.48 21.61
N PHE A 273 -0.50 -15.28 22.17
CA PHE A 273 -1.14 -14.88 23.41
C PHE A 273 -2.60 -14.46 23.22
N GLY A 274 -2.91 -13.75 22.13
CA GLY A 274 -4.27 -13.30 21.80
C GLY A 274 -5.24 -14.45 21.59
N PHE A 275 -4.84 -15.48 20.83
CA PHE A 275 -5.64 -16.70 20.62
C PHE A 275 -5.98 -17.42 21.93
N ARG A 276 -5.08 -17.39 22.92
CA ARG A 276 -5.32 -18.01 24.23
C ARG A 276 -6.25 -17.19 25.11
N ALA A 277 -6.21 -15.87 24.97
CA ALA A 277 -7.07 -14.98 25.73
C ALA A 277 -8.50 -14.94 25.16
N ASN A 278 -8.63 -14.84 23.83
CA ASN A 278 -9.92 -14.80 23.15
C ASN A 278 -9.80 -15.31 21.70
N ALA A 279 -10.00 -16.62 21.51
CA ALA A 279 -9.95 -17.25 20.18
C ALA A 279 -11.06 -16.76 19.23
N GLU A 280 -12.24 -16.41 19.76
CA GLU A 280 -13.38 -15.96 18.96
C GLU A 280 -13.08 -14.64 18.24
N LEU A 281 -12.31 -13.74 18.87
CA LEU A 281 -11.94 -12.48 18.23
C LEU A 281 -11.10 -12.70 16.95
N TYR A 282 -10.27 -13.75 16.96
CA TYR A 282 -9.43 -14.17 15.85
C TYR A 282 -10.14 -15.10 14.87
N ASP A 283 -11.29 -15.65 15.26
CA ASP A 283 -12.13 -16.47 14.40
C ASP A 283 -13.03 -15.57 13.55
N TYR A 284 -12.54 -15.20 12.38
CA TYR A 284 -13.33 -14.40 11.47
C TYR A 284 -13.27 -14.89 10.04
N SER A 285 -14.47 -14.98 9.46
CA SER A 285 -14.69 -15.09 8.03
C SER A 285 -14.30 -13.77 7.37
N ASP A 286 -13.01 -13.61 7.13
CA ASP A 286 -12.55 -12.61 6.19
C ASP A 286 -12.77 -13.09 4.75
N TYR A 287 -12.68 -12.15 3.82
CA TYR A 287 -12.80 -12.33 2.37
C TYR A 287 -12.14 -13.61 1.83
N TYR A 288 -11.01 -14.00 2.43
CA TYR A 288 -10.19 -15.10 1.99
C TYR A 288 -10.44 -16.40 2.75
N ILE A 289 -11.05 -16.42 3.94
CA ILE A 289 -11.10 -17.59 4.83
C ILE A 289 -12.54 -18.09 5.01
N THR A 290 -12.79 -19.34 4.58
CA THR A 290 -14.01 -20.11 4.86
C THR A 290 -13.82 -21.13 5.98
N GLU A 291 -12.61 -21.37 6.45
CA GLU A 291 -12.35 -22.25 7.60
C GLU A 291 -11.89 -21.44 8.80
N ASP A 292 -12.71 -21.47 9.84
CA ASP A 292 -12.48 -20.83 11.12
C ASP A 292 -11.06 -21.12 11.64
N LEU A 293 -10.27 -20.05 11.85
CA LEU A 293 -8.89 -20.12 12.34
C LEU A 293 -8.91 -20.41 13.85
N ARG A 294 -9.53 -21.52 14.26
CA ARG A 294 -9.79 -21.86 15.68
C ARG A 294 -8.57 -22.37 16.43
N ARG A 295 -7.40 -22.35 15.80
CA ARG A 295 -6.16 -22.89 16.39
C ARG A 295 -4.96 -21.98 16.13
N PRO A 296 -3.98 -21.97 17.05
CA PRO A 296 -2.68 -21.38 16.79
C PRO A 296 -2.02 -21.98 15.55
N TYR A 297 -1.19 -21.18 14.89
CA TYR A 297 -0.35 -21.62 13.78
C TYR A 297 0.61 -22.74 14.22
N THR A 298 0.73 -23.78 13.40
CA THR A 298 1.77 -24.81 13.54
C THR A 298 3.15 -24.22 13.23
N ARG A 299 4.22 -24.91 13.67
CA ARG A 299 5.61 -24.51 13.36
C ARG A 299 5.86 -24.37 11.86
N PHE A 300 5.31 -25.29 11.06
CA PHE A 300 5.46 -25.25 9.61
C PHE A 300 4.73 -24.05 9.00
N GLU A 301 3.49 -23.78 9.42
CA GLU A 301 2.72 -22.61 8.97
C GLU A 301 3.45 -21.31 9.33
N ILE A 302 4.05 -21.21 10.52
CA ILE A 302 4.85 -20.05 10.93
C ILE A 302 6.06 -19.83 10.02
N ILE A 303 6.82 -20.89 9.73
CA ILE A 303 8.00 -20.81 8.86
C ILE A 303 7.58 -20.43 7.44
N ALA A 304 6.60 -21.12 6.88
CA ALA A 304 6.11 -20.86 5.52
C ALA A 304 5.55 -19.44 5.37
N ALA A 305 4.72 -18.98 6.32
CA ALA A 305 4.17 -17.62 6.31
C ALA A 305 5.26 -16.57 6.45
N SER A 306 6.26 -16.81 7.29
CA SER A 306 7.39 -15.89 7.46
C SER A 306 8.24 -15.80 6.20
N ILE A 307 8.59 -16.92 5.58
CA ILE A 307 9.37 -16.95 4.33
C ILE A 307 8.59 -16.28 3.20
N SER A 308 7.32 -16.63 3.03
CA SER A 308 6.43 -15.99 2.05
C SER A 308 6.38 -14.48 2.25
N SER A 309 6.19 -14.03 3.50
CA SER A 309 6.05 -12.61 3.83
C SER A 309 7.34 -11.84 3.60
N LEU A 310 8.50 -12.41 3.95
CA LEU A 310 9.80 -11.81 3.67
C LEU A 310 10.06 -11.69 2.16
N LEU A 311 9.60 -12.66 1.38
CA LEU A 311 9.70 -12.65 -0.09
C LEU A 311 8.58 -11.86 -0.79
N TYR A 312 7.62 -11.30 -0.04
CA TYR A 312 6.44 -10.61 -0.57
C TYR A 312 5.56 -11.49 -1.49
N LEU A 313 5.53 -12.80 -1.22
CA LEU A 313 4.85 -13.79 -2.06
C LEU A 313 3.45 -14.17 -1.57
N ASN A 314 2.96 -13.55 -0.50
CA ASN A 314 1.69 -13.90 0.15
C ASN A 314 0.49 -13.92 -0.80
N GLU A 315 0.50 -13.04 -1.80
CA GLU A 315 -0.56 -12.89 -2.80
C GLU A 315 -0.23 -13.63 -4.11
N SER A 316 0.72 -14.56 -4.06
CA SER A 316 1.09 -15.38 -5.21
C SER A 316 0.03 -16.44 -5.50
N TRP A 317 -0.34 -16.54 -6.77
CA TRP A 317 -1.29 -17.54 -7.26
C TRP A 317 -0.84 -19.01 -7.04
N TRP A 318 0.43 -19.27 -6.72
CA TRP A 318 0.92 -20.62 -6.39
C TRP A 318 0.19 -21.23 -5.21
N PHE A 319 -0.18 -20.43 -4.21
CA PHE A 319 -0.93 -20.91 -3.05
C PHE A 319 -2.32 -21.40 -3.44
N THR A 320 -2.94 -20.76 -4.44
CA THR A 320 -4.22 -21.19 -5.01
C THR A 320 -4.04 -22.44 -5.86
N LEU A 321 -3.05 -22.47 -6.74
CA LEU A 321 -2.78 -23.59 -7.64
C LEU A 321 -2.43 -24.89 -6.91
N LEU A 322 -1.67 -24.77 -5.82
CA LEU A 322 -1.23 -25.90 -4.99
C LEU A 322 -2.23 -26.24 -3.87
N GLU A 323 -3.37 -25.55 -3.82
CA GLU A 323 -4.41 -25.71 -2.79
C GLU A 323 -3.89 -25.66 -1.34
N ILE A 324 -2.76 -24.98 -1.11
CA ILE A 324 -2.04 -24.98 0.18
C ILE A 324 -2.94 -24.51 1.32
N HIS A 325 -3.97 -23.69 1.04
CA HIS A 325 -4.99 -23.25 1.99
C HIS A 325 -6.42 -23.41 1.44
N ARG A 326 -6.76 -24.57 0.83
CA ARG A 326 -8.15 -24.92 0.41
C ARG A 326 -8.91 -23.78 -0.28
N GLY A 327 -8.23 -23.06 -1.16
CA GLY A 327 -8.78 -21.97 -1.97
C GLY A 327 -8.73 -20.57 -1.34
N HIS A 328 -7.97 -20.31 -0.27
CA HIS A 328 -7.89 -18.97 0.35
C HIS A 328 -7.09 -17.91 -0.44
N GLY A 329 -6.73 -18.17 -1.70
CA GLY A 329 -6.17 -17.15 -2.61
C GLY A 329 -4.71 -16.74 -2.34
N GLY A 330 -4.19 -16.98 -1.14
CA GLY A 330 -2.86 -16.57 -0.69
C GLY A 330 -2.50 -17.07 0.71
N MET A 331 -1.34 -16.64 1.20
CA MET A 331 -0.80 -16.94 2.54
C MET A 331 -0.75 -15.68 3.39
N ARG A 332 -1.33 -15.69 4.59
CA ARG A 332 -1.37 -14.48 5.44
C ARG A 332 -0.08 -14.25 6.20
N ALA A 333 0.23 -12.98 6.48
CA ALA A 333 1.21 -12.59 7.48
C ALA A 333 0.59 -12.66 8.89
N PHE A 334 0.09 -13.85 9.25
CA PHE A 334 -0.64 -14.11 10.49
C PHE A 334 -1.91 -13.26 10.60
N SER A 335 -2.21 -12.67 11.76
CA SER A 335 -3.32 -11.71 11.89
C SER A 335 -3.12 -10.40 11.13
N ASN A 336 -1.91 -10.08 10.64
CA ASN A 336 -1.64 -8.77 10.03
C ASN A 336 -2.20 -8.66 8.60
N ASP A 337 -3.50 -8.44 8.49
CA ASP A 337 -4.20 -8.24 7.22
C ASP A 337 -3.55 -7.13 6.35
N PRO A 338 -3.28 -5.90 6.83
CA PRO A 338 -2.71 -4.83 6.00
C PRO A 338 -1.38 -5.16 5.31
N PHE A 339 -0.66 -6.21 5.72
CA PHE A 339 0.58 -6.64 5.08
C PHE A 339 0.40 -7.02 3.59
N TRP A 340 -0.80 -7.45 3.18
CA TRP A 340 -1.08 -7.80 1.78
C TRP A 340 -0.67 -6.67 0.81
N PHE A 341 -0.85 -5.41 1.21
CA PHE A 341 -0.48 -4.23 0.42
C PHE A 341 1.01 -4.24 0.02
N MET A 342 1.89 -4.70 0.91
CA MET A 342 3.33 -4.76 0.64
C MET A 342 3.65 -5.78 -0.46
N CYS A 343 2.87 -6.85 -0.54
CA CYS A 343 3.04 -7.91 -1.54
C CYS A 343 2.74 -7.40 -2.95
N TYR A 344 1.73 -6.55 -3.09
CA TYR A 344 1.48 -5.83 -4.34
C TYR A 344 2.51 -4.73 -4.61
N LEU A 345 2.86 -3.92 -3.60
CA LEU A 345 3.76 -2.78 -3.78
C LEU A 345 5.14 -3.18 -4.32
N ILE A 346 5.75 -4.22 -3.76
CA ILE A 346 7.08 -4.70 -4.20
C ILE A 346 7.01 -5.38 -5.56
N ALA A 347 5.97 -6.18 -5.81
CA ALA A 347 5.75 -6.81 -7.10
C ALA A 347 5.59 -5.74 -8.21
N PHE A 348 4.73 -4.73 -8.00
CA PHE A 348 4.54 -3.61 -8.93
C PHE A 348 5.80 -2.79 -9.14
N SER A 349 6.56 -2.56 -8.08
CA SER A 349 7.83 -1.85 -8.18
C SER A 349 8.81 -2.61 -9.09
N THR A 350 8.91 -3.92 -8.90
CA THR A 350 9.77 -4.80 -9.70
C THR A 350 9.30 -4.84 -11.16
N LEU A 351 7.99 -4.97 -11.41
CA LEU A 351 7.38 -4.95 -12.74
C LEU A 351 7.76 -3.66 -13.50
N LEU A 352 7.58 -2.51 -12.85
CA LEU A 352 7.89 -1.22 -13.46
C LEU A 352 9.39 -1.04 -13.73
N LEU A 353 10.23 -1.50 -12.81
CA LEU A 353 11.69 -1.46 -12.95
C LEU A 353 12.17 -2.34 -14.12
N ILE A 354 11.65 -3.57 -14.23
CA ILE A 354 11.94 -4.44 -15.38
C ILE A 354 11.52 -3.75 -16.67
N TRP A 355 10.28 -3.26 -16.74
CA TRP A 355 9.76 -2.59 -17.94
C TRP A 355 10.59 -1.37 -18.36
N ARG A 356 11.01 -0.54 -17.39
CA ARG A 356 11.65 0.75 -17.65
C ARG A 356 13.15 0.67 -17.84
N LEU A 357 13.83 -0.23 -17.15
CA LEU A 357 15.29 -0.26 -17.06
C LEU A 357 15.94 -1.45 -17.77
N VAL A 358 15.20 -2.54 -18.02
CA VAL A 358 15.72 -3.69 -18.77
C VAL A 358 15.42 -3.53 -20.26
N ARG A 359 16.37 -3.91 -21.11
CA ARG A 359 16.27 -3.82 -22.57
C ARG A 359 16.38 -5.19 -23.24
N GLY A 360 16.08 -5.21 -24.54
CA GLY A 360 16.18 -6.41 -25.37
C GLY A 360 15.18 -7.48 -24.99
N TRP A 361 15.47 -8.71 -25.42
CA TRP A 361 14.59 -9.87 -25.22
C TRP A 361 14.54 -10.33 -23.75
N TRP A 362 15.61 -10.11 -22.97
CA TRP A 362 15.67 -10.38 -21.53
C TRP A 362 14.55 -9.70 -20.74
N LYS A 363 14.12 -8.50 -21.17
CA LYS A 363 12.96 -7.82 -20.57
C LYS A 363 11.74 -8.72 -20.56
N PHE A 364 11.43 -9.37 -21.69
CA PHE A 364 10.25 -10.23 -21.80
C PHE A 364 10.42 -11.52 -20.99
N GLY A 365 11.62 -12.11 -20.97
CA GLY A 365 11.92 -13.26 -20.11
C GLY A 365 11.74 -12.95 -18.62
N LEU A 366 12.21 -11.78 -18.17
CA LEU A 366 12.02 -11.32 -16.78
C LEU A 366 10.56 -10.97 -16.47
N LEU A 367 9.81 -10.39 -17.40
CA LEU A 367 8.37 -10.14 -17.22
C LEU A 367 7.57 -11.44 -17.16
N ALA A 368 7.91 -12.43 -17.99
CA ALA A 368 7.32 -13.76 -17.94
C ALA A 368 7.65 -14.46 -16.61
N THR A 369 8.90 -14.39 -16.15
CA THR A 369 9.32 -14.91 -14.85
C THR A 369 8.59 -14.19 -13.70
N TRP A 370 8.46 -12.87 -13.78
CA TRP A 370 7.70 -12.08 -12.82
C TRP A 370 6.24 -12.54 -12.77
N LEU A 371 5.59 -12.72 -13.92
CA LEU A 371 4.21 -13.19 -14.01
C LEU A 371 4.07 -14.60 -13.45
N PHE A 372 5.04 -15.48 -13.70
CA PHE A 372 5.09 -16.83 -13.16
C PHE A 372 5.19 -16.83 -11.63
N VAL A 373 6.04 -15.98 -11.04
CA VAL A 373 6.27 -15.92 -9.58
C VAL A 373 5.10 -15.26 -8.84
N PHE A 374 4.62 -14.12 -9.32
CA PHE A 374 3.60 -13.31 -8.63
C PHE A 374 2.17 -13.67 -9.05
N GLY A 375 1.98 -14.09 -10.30
CA GLY A 375 0.69 -14.49 -10.82
C GLY A 375 -0.17 -13.35 -11.38
N ILE A 376 -1.26 -13.75 -12.02
CA ILE A 376 -2.28 -12.87 -12.60
C ILE A 376 -3.02 -12.03 -11.55
N PRO A 377 -3.37 -12.51 -10.34
CA PRO A 377 -4.10 -11.72 -9.34
C PRO A 377 -3.45 -10.38 -9.03
N ILE A 378 -2.12 -10.34 -8.97
CA ILE A 378 -1.38 -9.11 -8.71
C ILE A 378 -1.61 -8.09 -9.82
N LEU A 379 -1.67 -8.50 -11.09
CA LEU A 379 -1.91 -7.60 -12.22
C LEU A 379 -3.27 -6.89 -12.17
N LEU A 380 -4.27 -7.45 -11.48
CA LEU A 380 -5.59 -6.84 -11.36
C LEU A 380 -5.58 -5.51 -10.59
N LEU A 381 -4.57 -5.24 -9.77
CA LEU A 381 -4.44 -3.95 -9.08
C LEU A 381 -3.31 -3.09 -9.69
N ALA A 382 -2.56 -3.61 -10.67
CA ALA A 382 -1.46 -2.89 -11.29
C ALA A 382 -1.89 -1.55 -11.92
N PRO A 383 -3.08 -1.41 -12.55
CA PRO A 383 -3.53 -0.13 -13.09
C PRO A 383 -3.60 1.01 -12.06
N LEU A 384 -3.91 0.71 -10.78
CA LEU A 384 -3.88 1.70 -9.69
C LEU A 384 -2.47 2.29 -9.53
N PHE A 385 -1.47 1.42 -9.47
CA PHE A 385 -0.07 1.82 -9.32
C PHE A 385 0.47 2.51 -10.58
N LEU A 386 0.16 1.96 -11.75
CA LEU A 386 0.60 2.49 -13.04
C LEU A 386 -0.06 3.84 -13.36
N ALA A 387 -1.29 4.12 -12.90
CA ALA A 387 -1.92 5.43 -13.00
C ALA A 387 -1.09 6.51 -12.29
N GLY A 388 -0.53 6.20 -11.13
CA GLY A 388 0.42 7.07 -10.44
C GLY A 388 1.68 7.37 -11.26
N SER A 389 2.24 6.31 -11.86
CA SER A 389 3.40 6.41 -12.76
C SER A 389 3.08 7.24 -14.01
N LEU A 390 1.88 7.08 -14.57
CA LEU A 390 1.39 7.86 -15.71
C LEU A 390 1.24 9.34 -15.34
N ALA A 391 0.69 9.66 -14.17
CA ALA A 391 0.56 11.04 -13.70
C ALA A 391 1.95 11.72 -13.60
N TYR A 392 2.98 10.99 -13.17
CA TYR A 392 4.36 11.48 -13.21
C TYR A 392 4.82 11.81 -14.64
N LEU A 393 4.58 10.91 -15.61
CA LEU A 393 4.98 11.13 -17.01
C LEU A 393 4.24 12.32 -17.65
N ILE A 394 2.95 12.49 -17.31
CA ILE A 394 2.16 13.66 -17.73
C ILE A 394 2.81 14.94 -17.19
N HIS A 395 3.19 14.97 -15.92
CA HIS A 395 3.90 16.12 -15.34
C HIS A 395 5.25 16.37 -16.02
N GLN A 396 6.02 15.32 -16.30
CA GLN A 396 7.31 15.48 -16.98
C GLN A 396 7.13 16.07 -18.39
N ARG A 397 6.06 15.70 -19.11
CA ARG A 397 5.75 16.19 -20.45
C ARG A 397 5.16 17.60 -20.44
N TRP A 398 4.27 17.89 -19.49
CA TRP A 398 3.65 19.20 -19.31
C TRP A 398 4.46 20.03 -18.31
N ARG A 399 5.69 20.39 -18.70
CA ARG A 399 6.54 21.25 -17.87
C ARG A 399 5.84 22.59 -17.62
N LEU A 400 6.04 23.13 -16.43
CA LEU A 400 5.63 24.51 -16.14
C LEU A 400 6.54 25.43 -16.98
N PRO A 401 6.02 26.58 -17.46
CA PRO A 401 6.88 27.60 -18.07
C PRO A 401 7.97 28.02 -17.08
N ASP A 402 9.20 28.21 -17.56
CA ASP A 402 10.37 28.49 -16.71
C ASP A 402 10.16 29.74 -15.83
N ASP A 403 9.40 30.72 -16.32
CA ASP A 403 9.05 31.98 -15.65
C ASP A 403 8.20 31.83 -14.37
N VAL A 404 7.61 30.65 -14.12
CA VAL A 404 6.76 30.42 -12.92
C VAL A 404 7.58 29.85 -11.74
N SER A 405 8.85 29.53 -11.96
CA SER A 405 9.72 28.90 -10.95
C SER A 405 10.58 29.87 -10.14
N THR A 406 10.61 31.14 -10.54
CA THR A 406 11.17 32.28 -9.79
C THR A 406 10.09 32.99 -9.01
#